data_AF-A0AA44TF33-F1
#
_entry.id   AF-A0AA44TF33-F1
#
_cell.length_a   1.000
_cell.length_b   1.000
_cell.length_c   1.000
_cell.angle_alpha   90.00
_cell.angle_beta   90.00
_cell.angle_gamma   90.00
#
_symmetry.space_group_name_H-M   'P 1'
#
loop_
_entity.id
_entity.type
_entity.pdbx_description
1 polymer ?
#
loop_
_entity_poly.entity_id
_entity_poly.type
_entity_poly.pdbx_seq_one_letter_code
_entity_poly.pdbx_strand_id
1 'polypeptide(L)'
;MLMVNKGTSIGWSQEELKANDNVLGLTIVSVLDCILDPIQSGVNSLRPDYQGLVKEARTAMVHDIHGLAILNDMIHFTFEKHNDLVHKGFLYVIELIEKYFTNLRSIYDFMSKVLRVAVEEGRIGQIPFDSLNDLIIYAESNPRASRYLPDDLITLLKDIKSEFHLVRGIRDFIIHNGKQISLLSDKNGYKIGPFDDTGALSEDTLGEERKHEDLIPYLSERTNRMLVFGENIGEILDREFRRHHGDYPLLLCALEGECIPSFVRFLGINSSTSE
;
A
#
# COMPACT_ATOMS: atom_id res chain seq x y z
N MET A 1 -1.05 27.22 4.67
CA MET A 1 0.18 26.48 5.00
C MET A 1 -0.26 25.10 5.45
N LEU A 2 -0.02 24.06 4.65
CA LEU A 2 -0.25 22.67 5.06
C LEU A 2 0.92 22.28 5.96
N MET A 3 0.66 22.07 7.25
CA MET A 3 1.68 21.67 8.21
C MET A 3 1.72 20.14 8.23
N VAL A 4 2.70 19.56 7.54
CA VAL A 4 2.85 18.11 7.48
C VAL A 4 3.51 17.63 8.77
N ASN A 5 2.72 17.35 9.80
CA ASN A 5 3.17 16.60 10.97
C ASN A 5 2.94 15.10 10.67
N LYS A 6 4.01 14.30 10.56
CA LYS A 6 3.95 12.84 10.36
C LYS A 6 4.40 12.17 11.65
N GLY A 7 3.69 11.15 12.11
CA GLY A 7 4.00 10.44 13.34
C GLY A 7 3.59 8.98 13.31
N THR A 8 4.18 8.21 14.21
CA THR A 8 3.71 6.87 14.57
C THR A 8 3.67 6.81 16.09
N SER A 9 2.57 6.35 16.65
CA SER A 9 2.42 6.09 18.09
C SER A 9 2.21 4.59 18.32
N ILE A 10 2.59 4.11 19.50
CA ILE A 10 2.56 2.68 19.87
C ILE A 10 1.70 2.48 21.10
N GLY A 11 1.26 1.23 21.32
CA GLY A 11 0.53 0.85 22.54
C GLY A 11 -0.99 0.95 22.41
N TRP A 12 -1.51 0.88 21.19
CA TRP A 12 -2.95 0.89 20.93
C TRP A 12 -3.58 -0.49 21.16
N SER A 13 -4.87 -0.49 21.49
CA SER A 13 -5.74 -1.66 21.36
C SER A 13 -6.46 -1.70 20.00
N GLN A 14 -6.93 -2.88 19.60
CA GLN A 14 -7.73 -3.05 18.37
C GLN A 14 -9.01 -2.20 18.43
N GLU A 15 -9.64 -2.12 19.61
CA GLU A 15 -10.86 -1.35 19.84
C GLU A 15 -10.61 0.15 19.68
N GLU A 16 -9.51 0.68 20.23
CA GLU A 16 -9.16 2.10 20.10
C GLU A 16 -8.85 2.48 18.65
N LEU A 17 -8.12 1.63 17.91
CA LEU A 17 -7.80 1.88 16.50
C LEU A 17 -9.06 1.92 15.65
N LYS A 18 -10.02 1.04 15.89
CA LYS A 18 -11.30 1.00 15.16
C LYS A 18 -12.22 2.18 15.51
N ALA A 19 -12.14 2.67 16.74
CA ALA A 19 -13.01 3.75 17.21
C ALA A 19 -12.47 5.16 16.90
N ASN A 20 -11.21 5.30 16.47
CA ASN A 20 -10.56 6.59 16.33
C ASN A 20 -10.30 6.98 14.87
N ASP A 21 -11.11 7.91 14.36
CA ASP A 21 -11.00 8.46 13.01
C ASP A 21 -9.72 9.29 12.76
N ASN A 22 -8.92 9.57 13.78
CA ASN A 22 -7.74 10.44 13.66
C ASN A 22 -6.43 9.67 13.46
N VAL A 23 -6.49 8.34 13.50
CA VAL A 23 -5.31 7.48 13.40
C VAL A 23 -5.58 6.35 12.42
N LEU A 24 -4.52 5.81 11.82
CA LEU A 24 -4.62 4.64 10.94
C LEU A 24 -3.77 3.51 11.52
N GLY A 25 -4.43 2.49 12.07
CA GLY A 25 -3.79 1.26 12.51
C GLY A 25 -3.34 0.40 11.35
N LEU A 26 -2.13 -0.17 11.43
CA LEU A 26 -1.58 -1.08 10.43
C LEU A 26 -0.84 -2.23 11.11
N THR A 27 -1.32 -3.45 10.93
CA THR A 27 -0.72 -4.65 11.57
C THR A 27 0.70 -4.86 11.07
N ILE A 28 0.95 -4.73 9.76
CA ILE A 28 2.30 -4.91 9.21
C ILE A 28 3.32 -3.92 9.80
N VAL A 29 2.94 -2.65 10.00
CA VAL A 29 3.84 -1.66 10.61
C VAL A 29 4.10 -2.02 12.07
N SER A 30 3.06 -2.43 12.79
CA SER A 30 3.14 -2.87 14.19
C SER A 30 4.10 -4.05 14.38
N VAL A 31 4.01 -5.04 13.49
CA VAL A 31 4.87 -6.21 13.49
C VAL A 31 6.32 -5.83 13.22
N LEU A 32 6.57 -4.99 12.22
CA LEU A 32 7.93 -4.54 11.89
C LEU A 32 8.55 -3.71 13.03
N ASP A 33 7.78 -2.85 13.70
CA ASP A 33 8.25 -2.12 14.87
C ASP A 33 8.62 -3.05 16.03
N CYS A 34 7.81 -4.08 16.29
CA CYS A 34 8.11 -5.09 17.32
C CYS A 34 9.33 -5.96 16.97
N ILE A 35 9.56 -6.25 15.69
CA ILE A 35 10.75 -6.98 15.22
C ILE A 35 12.02 -6.14 15.42
N LEU A 36 11.95 -4.83 15.25
CA LEU A 36 13.09 -3.93 15.40
C LEU A 36 13.46 -3.66 16.85
N ASP A 37 12.47 -3.51 17.72
CA ASP A 37 12.66 -3.23 19.14
C ASP A 37 11.86 -4.23 19.99
N PRO A 38 12.29 -5.51 20.06
CA PRO A 38 11.62 -6.49 20.87
C PRO A 38 11.76 -6.11 22.34
N ILE A 39 10.63 -5.78 22.96
CA ILE A 39 10.52 -5.35 24.37
C ILE A 39 11.11 -6.38 25.34
N GLN A 40 11.25 -7.64 24.91
CA GLN A 40 11.83 -8.72 25.69
C GLN A 40 13.15 -9.21 25.09
N SER A 41 14.16 -9.33 25.95
CA SER A 41 15.54 -9.76 25.66
C SER A 41 15.69 -11.26 25.28
N GLY A 42 14.59 -11.95 25.00
CA GLY A 42 14.55 -13.40 24.69
C GLY A 42 14.32 -13.73 23.21
N VAL A 43 14.04 -12.74 22.35
CA VAL A 43 13.92 -12.95 20.91
C VAL A 43 15.31 -13.03 20.31
N ASN A 44 15.59 -14.07 19.52
CA ASN A 44 16.86 -14.19 18.80
C ASN A 44 17.00 -12.96 17.89
N SER A 45 18.03 -12.15 18.13
CA SER A 45 18.24 -10.94 17.35
C SER A 45 18.44 -11.27 15.87
N LEU A 46 17.70 -10.58 15.02
CA LEU A 46 17.96 -10.62 13.59
C LEU A 46 19.39 -10.20 13.30
N ARG A 47 19.99 -10.79 12.25
CA ARG A 47 21.27 -10.32 11.75
C ARG A 47 21.18 -8.84 11.36
N PRO A 48 22.27 -8.05 11.49
CA PRO A 48 22.26 -6.62 11.19
C PRO A 48 21.68 -6.27 9.82
N ASP A 49 21.97 -7.05 8.79
CA ASP A 49 21.46 -6.82 7.43
C ASP A 49 19.92 -6.93 7.37
N TYR A 50 19.33 -7.87 8.11
CA TYR A 50 17.87 -8.04 8.17
C TYR A 50 17.21 -6.98 9.04
N GLN A 51 17.86 -6.55 10.13
CA GLN A 51 17.41 -5.39 10.89
C GLN A 51 17.40 -4.13 10.00
N GLY A 52 18.45 -3.94 9.19
CA GLY A 52 18.53 -2.87 8.21
C GLY A 52 17.38 -2.92 7.20
N LEU A 53 17.09 -4.10 6.65
CA LEU A 53 15.98 -4.32 5.72
C LEU A 53 14.62 -4.01 6.36
N VAL A 54 14.36 -4.52 7.57
CA VAL A 54 13.10 -4.27 8.29
C VAL A 54 12.94 -2.78 8.58
N LYS A 55 14.01 -2.10 9.01
CA LYS A 55 14.02 -0.66 9.27
C LYS A 55 13.75 0.14 8.00
N GLU A 56 14.43 -0.19 6.91
CA GLU A 56 14.21 0.46 5.60
C GLU A 56 12.77 0.31 5.16
N ALA A 57 12.25 -0.92 5.14
CA ALA A 57 10.89 -1.19 4.68
C ALA A 57 9.84 -0.53 5.57
N ARG A 58 9.98 -0.61 6.90
CA ARG A 58 9.09 0.08 7.85
C ARG A 58 9.08 1.57 7.57
N THR A 59 10.25 2.21 7.53
CA THR A 59 10.35 3.66 7.29
C THR A 59 9.76 4.06 5.95
N ALA A 60 10.08 3.32 4.89
CA ALA A 60 9.59 3.62 3.54
C ALA A 60 8.06 3.44 3.43
N MET A 61 7.49 2.36 3.96
CA MET A 61 6.04 2.15 3.94
C MET A 61 5.30 3.24 4.72
N VAL A 62 5.76 3.60 5.92
CA VAL A 62 5.16 4.70 6.68
C VAL A 62 5.22 6.02 5.90
N HIS A 63 6.35 6.33 5.26
CA HIS A 63 6.47 7.52 4.44
C HIS A 63 5.59 7.50 3.20
N ASP A 64 5.48 6.37 2.52
CA ASP A 64 4.69 6.22 1.31
C ASP A 64 3.19 6.30 1.62
N ILE A 65 2.72 5.70 2.73
CA ILE A 65 1.32 5.78 3.18
C ILE A 65 0.96 7.22 3.57
N HIS A 66 1.81 7.91 4.34
CA HIS A 66 1.63 9.35 4.54
C HIS A 66 1.66 10.12 3.22
N GLY A 67 2.46 9.69 2.26
CA GLY A 67 2.49 10.25 0.92
C GLY A 67 1.13 10.09 0.21
N LEU A 68 0.50 8.92 0.28
CA LEU A 68 -0.85 8.70 -0.26
C LEU A 68 -1.87 9.65 0.39
N ALA A 69 -1.83 9.80 1.72
CA ALA A 69 -2.70 10.71 2.45
C ALA A 69 -2.55 12.17 2.00
N ILE A 70 -1.30 12.64 1.92
CA ILE A 70 -0.98 14.01 1.50
C ILE A 70 -1.41 14.25 0.04
N LEU A 71 -1.12 13.31 -0.86
CA LEU A 71 -1.50 13.42 -2.27
C LEU A 71 -3.02 13.46 -2.44
N ASN A 72 -3.75 12.65 -1.67
CA ASN A 72 -5.21 12.68 -1.65
C ASN A 72 -5.75 14.07 -1.25
N ASP A 73 -5.24 14.64 -0.16
CA ASP A 73 -5.62 15.99 0.29
C ASP A 73 -5.31 17.05 -0.77
N MET A 74 -4.16 16.94 -1.45
CA MET A 74 -3.75 17.87 -2.50
C MET A 74 -4.65 17.78 -3.74
N ILE A 75 -5.08 16.57 -4.12
CA ILE A 75 -6.05 16.37 -5.22
C ILE A 75 -7.38 17.04 -4.88
N HIS A 76 -7.92 16.78 -3.68
CA HIS A 76 -9.15 17.40 -3.21
C HIS A 76 -9.06 18.92 -3.16
N PHE A 77 -8.01 19.45 -2.53
CA PHE A 77 -7.78 20.89 -2.44
C PHE A 77 -7.72 21.55 -3.82
N THR A 78 -7.05 20.90 -4.78
CA THR A 78 -6.94 21.43 -6.15
C THR A 78 -8.30 21.46 -6.85
N PHE A 79 -9.14 20.43 -6.64
CA PHE A 79 -10.51 20.41 -7.17
C PHE A 79 -11.38 21.53 -6.57
N GLU A 80 -11.33 21.73 -5.25
CA GLU A 80 -12.11 22.78 -4.58
C GLU A 80 -11.72 24.20 -5.00
N LYS A 81 -10.46 24.40 -5.43
CA LYS A 81 -9.92 25.68 -5.90
C LYS A 81 -9.92 25.83 -7.43
N HIS A 82 -10.53 24.90 -8.16
CA HIS A 82 -10.43 24.78 -9.61
C HIS A 82 -10.86 26.04 -10.39
N ASN A 83 -11.69 26.93 -9.82
CA ASN A 83 -12.10 28.18 -10.48
C ASN A 83 -10.93 29.11 -10.83
N ASP A 84 -9.76 28.96 -10.18
CA ASP A 84 -8.60 29.84 -10.39
C ASP A 84 -7.49 29.21 -11.29
N LEU A 85 -7.60 27.92 -11.68
CA LEU A 85 -6.48 27.13 -12.22
C LEU A 85 -6.83 26.24 -13.44
N VAL A 86 -7.45 26.83 -14.47
CA VAL A 86 -8.12 26.12 -15.58
C VAL A 86 -7.28 25.08 -16.35
N HIS A 87 -5.96 25.24 -16.48
CA HIS A 87 -5.09 24.26 -17.19
C HIS A 87 -3.89 23.76 -16.38
N LYS A 88 -3.26 24.63 -15.58
CA LYS A 88 -2.15 24.23 -14.71
C LYS A 88 -2.61 23.27 -13.61
N GLY A 89 -3.86 23.38 -13.17
CA GLY A 89 -4.45 22.48 -12.17
C GLY A 89 -4.54 21.04 -12.67
N PHE A 90 -4.91 20.82 -13.94
CA PHE A 90 -4.99 19.47 -14.52
C PHE A 90 -3.62 18.79 -14.61
N LEU A 91 -2.61 19.49 -15.15
CA LEU A 91 -1.25 18.94 -15.24
C LEU A 91 -0.72 18.60 -13.85
N TYR A 92 -0.96 19.48 -12.89
CA TYR A 92 -0.58 19.24 -11.50
C TYR A 92 -1.28 18.00 -10.91
N VAL A 93 -2.59 17.85 -11.10
CA VAL A 93 -3.32 16.68 -10.59
C VAL A 93 -2.84 15.38 -11.26
N ILE A 94 -2.50 15.41 -12.55
CA ILE A 94 -1.90 14.25 -13.22
C ILE A 94 -0.57 13.85 -12.54
N GLU A 95 0.30 14.81 -12.23
CA GLU A 95 1.55 14.53 -11.49
C GLU A 95 1.28 13.96 -10.08
N LEU A 96 0.24 14.45 -9.40
CA LEU A 96 -0.16 13.90 -8.09
C LEU A 96 -0.65 12.45 -8.22
N ILE A 97 -1.44 12.13 -9.24
CA ILE A 97 -1.93 10.78 -9.53
C ILE A 97 -0.76 9.84 -9.85
N GLU A 98 0.19 10.27 -10.68
CA GLU A 98 1.39 9.48 -10.99
C GLU A 98 2.18 9.16 -9.72
N LYS A 99 2.38 10.16 -8.86
CA LYS A 99 3.08 9.97 -7.60
C LYS A 99 2.30 9.04 -6.66
N TYR A 100 0.97 9.09 -6.69
CA TYR A 100 0.10 8.21 -5.92
C TYR A 100 0.31 6.73 -6.29
N PHE A 101 0.25 6.41 -7.59
CA PHE A 101 0.51 5.04 -8.07
C PHE A 101 1.95 4.60 -7.85
N THR A 102 2.92 5.52 -7.90
CA THR A 102 4.31 5.23 -7.52
C THR A 102 4.41 4.79 -6.06
N ASN A 103 3.75 5.50 -5.14
CA ASN A 103 3.73 5.14 -3.73
C ASN A 103 2.99 3.81 -3.49
N LEU A 104 1.83 3.58 -4.11
CA LEU A 104 1.12 2.29 -4.03
C LEU A 104 2.03 1.12 -4.47
N ARG A 105 2.67 1.26 -5.63
CA ARG A 105 3.57 0.24 -6.17
C ARG A 105 4.76 -0.04 -5.25
N SER A 106 5.34 1.03 -4.69
CA SER A 106 6.46 0.99 -3.75
C SER A 106 6.10 0.21 -2.48
N ILE A 107 4.93 0.47 -1.90
CA ILE A 107 4.44 -0.24 -0.71
C ILE A 107 4.33 -1.74 -0.97
N TYR A 108 3.77 -2.16 -2.10
CA TYR A 108 3.71 -3.57 -2.49
C TYR A 108 5.10 -4.24 -2.56
N ASP A 109 6.12 -3.55 -3.09
CA ASP A 109 7.49 -4.09 -3.13
C ASP A 109 8.12 -4.20 -1.74
N PHE A 110 7.88 -3.22 -0.87
CA PHE A 110 8.36 -3.32 0.51
C PHE A 110 7.70 -4.47 1.28
N MET A 111 6.39 -4.70 1.07
CA MET A 111 5.69 -5.87 1.61
C MET A 111 6.34 -7.19 1.14
N SER A 112 6.69 -7.29 -0.14
CA SER A 112 7.43 -8.45 -0.66
C SER A 112 8.82 -8.61 -0.02
N LYS A 113 9.57 -7.52 0.15
CA LYS A 113 10.91 -7.56 0.72
C LYS A 113 10.91 -8.05 2.16
N VAL A 114 9.98 -7.58 2.98
CA VAL A 114 9.92 -7.95 4.41
C VAL A 114 9.50 -9.40 4.63
N LEU A 115 8.80 -10.05 3.69
CA LEU A 115 8.49 -11.47 3.79
C LEU A 115 9.74 -12.37 3.88
N ARG A 116 10.94 -11.86 3.56
CA ARG A 116 12.22 -12.55 3.85
C ARG A 116 12.36 -12.94 5.32
N VAL A 117 11.79 -12.15 6.25
CA VAL A 117 11.88 -12.45 7.69
C VAL A 117 10.82 -13.47 8.15
N ALA A 118 9.86 -13.84 7.29
CA ALA A 118 8.89 -14.91 7.52
C ALA A 118 9.38 -16.31 7.08
N VAL A 119 10.61 -16.44 6.58
CA VAL A 119 11.15 -17.72 6.10
C VAL A 119 12.44 -18.10 6.81
N GLU A 120 12.71 -19.41 6.90
CA GLU A 120 13.96 -19.93 7.46
C GLU A 120 15.19 -19.36 6.72
N GLU A 121 16.22 -18.93 7.46
CA GLU A 121 17.41 -18.25 6.90
C GLU A 121 18.06 -19.02 5.74
N GLY A 122 18.11 -20.36 5.82
CA GLY A 122 18.69 -21.21 4.77
C GLY A 122 17.95 -21.19 3.43
N ARG A 123 16.76 -20.57 3.37
CA ARG A 123 15.90 -20.53 2.18
C ARG A 123 15.83 -19.15 1.53
N ILE A 124 16.32 -18.10 2.18
CA ILE A 124 16.19 -16.71 1.72
C ILE A 124 16.81 -16.51 0.33
N GLY A 125 17.97 -17.13 0.04
CA GLY A 125 18.60 -17.06 -1.29
C GLY A 125 17.94 -17.92 -2.38
N GLN A 126 16.88 -18.66 -2.05
CA GLN A 126 16.18 -19.57 -2.98
C GLN A 126 14.82 -19.03 -3.41
N ILE A 127 14.38 -17.89 -2.86
CA ILE A 127 13.09 -17.26 -3.11
C ILE A 127 13.33 -15.80 -3.57
N PRO A 128 12.74 -15.35 -4.68
CA PRO A 128 12.93 -14.01 -5.18
C PRO A 128 12.03 -13.02 -4.46
N PHE A 129 12.58 -12.32 -3.47
CA PHE A 129 11.84 -11.33 -2.66
C PHE A 129 12.12 -9.87 -3.08
N ASP A 130 12.91 -9.65 -4.13
CA ASP A 130 13.30 -8.30 -4.57
C ASP A 130 12.14 -7.50 -5.16
N SER A 131 11.13 -8.17 -5.71
CA SER A 131 9.88 -7.56 -6.19
C SER A 131 8.69 -8.47 -5.91
N LEU A 132 7.51 -7.86 -5.68
CA LEU A 132 6.28 -8.63 -5.49
C LEU A 132 5.94 -9.48 -6.72
N ASN A 133 6.26 -8.98 -7.92
CA ASN A 133 6.03 -9.70 -9.16
C ASN A 133 6.77 -11.03 -9.22
N ASP A 134 8.06 -11.03 -8.86
CA ASP A 134 8.87 -12.23 -8.93
C ASP A 134 8.45 -13.25 -7.87
N LEU A 135 8.04 -12.77 -6.69
CA LEU A 135 7.50 -13.59 -5.63
C LEU A 135 6.17 -14.25 -6.03
N ILE A 136 5.27 -13.51 -6.69
CA ILE A 136 4.02 -14.06 -7.24
C ILE A 136 4.31 -15.16 -8.28
N ILE A 137 5.20 -14.89 -9.24
CA ILE A 137 5.59 -15.86 -10.27
C ILE A 137 6.18 -17.13 -9.62
N TYR A 138 7.01 -16.95 -8.60
CA TYR A 138 7.57 -18.06 -7.83
C TYR A 138 6.48 -18.89 -7.16
N ALA A 139 5.52 -18.25 -6.49
CA ALA A 139 4.41 -18.92 -5.80
C ALA A 139 3.46 -19.68 -6.74
N GLU A 140 3.28 -19.20 -7.98
CA GLU A 140 2.43 -19.84 -8.99
C GLU A 140 3.11 -21.03 -9.69
N SER A 141 4.37 -20.84 -10.08
CA SER A 141 5.00 -21.69 -11.09
C SER A 141 6.11 -22.59 -10.56
N ASN A 142 6.64 -22.32 -9.36
CA ASN A 142 7.74 -23.10 -8.80
C ASN A 142 7.21 -24.26 -7.94
N PRO A 143 7.50 -25.54 -8.26
CA PRO A 143 7.09 -26.67 -7.44
C PRO A 143 7.63 -26.64 -6.00
N ARG A 144 8.68 -25.86 -5.73
CA ARG A 144 9.26 -25.70 -4.39
C ARG A 144 8.53 -24.67 -3.54
N ALA A 145 7.62 -23.87 -4.10
CA ALA A 145 6.91 -22.83 -3.37
C ALA A 145 6.15 -23.40 -2.16
N SER A 146 5.37 -24.47 -2.35
CA SER A 146 4.63 -25.16 -1.28
C SER A 146 5.54 -25.78 -0.20
N ARG A 147 6.83 -25.97 -0.49
CA ARG A 147 7.79 -26.44 0.51
C ARG A 147 8.33 -25.28 1.34
N TYR A 148 8.45 -24.09 0.76
CA TYR A 148 9.23 -22.98 1.31
C TYR A 148 8.40 -21.81 1.83
N LEU A 149 7.18 -21.64 1.35
CA LEU A 149 6.26 -20.60 1.76
C LEU A 149 5.05 -21.23 2.46
N PRO A 150 4.45 -20.54 3.45
CA PRO A 150 3.16 -20.92 4.01
C PRO A 150 2.06 -20.98 2.92
N ASP A 151 1.13 -21.95 3.04
CA ASP A 151 0.06 -22.16 2.04
C ASP A 151 -0.89 -20.95 1.93
N ASP A 152 -1.16 -20.29 3.05
CA ASP A 152 -1.96 -19.06 3.10
C ASP A 152 -1.24 -17.88 2.43
N LEU A 153 0.08 -17.78 2.57
CA LEU A 153 0.88 -16.79 1.83
C LEU A 153 0.83 -17.06 0.31
N ILE A 154 0.93 -18.32 -0.12
CA ILE A 154 0.82 -18.67 -1.55
C ILE A 154 -0.54 -18.26 -2.11
N THR A 155 -1.61 -18.51 -1.36
CA THR A 155 -2.98 -18.15 -1.74
C THR A 155 -3.11 -16.63 -1.83
N LEU A 156 -2.67 -15.92 -0.80
CA LEU A 156 -2.69 -14.45 -0.76
C LEU A 156 -1.93 -13.80 -1.93
N LEU A 157 -0.77 -14.35 -2.30
CA LEU A 157 0.02 -13.86 -3.44
C LEU A 157 -0.69 -14.07 -4.79
N LYS A 158 -1.43 -15.17 -4.94
CA LYS A 158 -2.22 -15.43 -6.16
C LYS A 158 -3.41 -14.48 -6.24
N ASP A 159 -4.09 -14.26 -5.13
CA ASP A 159 -5.30 -13.43 -5.07
C ASP A 159 -4.99 -11.94 -5.33
N ILE A 160 -3.86 -11.43 -4.85
CA ILE A 160 -3.48 -10.02 -5.07
C ILE A 160 -2.96 -9.75 -6.48
N LYS A 161 -2.63 -10.77 -7.27
CA LYS A 161 -1.90 -10.65 -8.54
C LYS A 161 -2.56 -9.70 -9.53
N SER A 162 -3.87 -9.83 -9.75
CA SER A 162 -4.58 -8.99 -10.73
C SER A 162 -4.56 -7.52 -10.33
N GLU A 163 -4.79 -7.23 -9.05
CA GLU A 163 -4.74 -5.88 -8.49
C GLU A 163 -3.34 -5.29 -8.59
N PHE A 164 -2.34 -6.08 -8.21
CA PHE A 164 -0.95 -5.69 -8.29
C PHE A 164 -0.53 -5.37 -9.73
N HIS A 165 -0.91 -6.21 -10.69
CA HIS A 165 -0.62 -5.99 -12.12
C HIS A 165 -1.36 -4.78 -12.69
N LEU A 166 -2.57 -4.50 -12.22
CA LEU A 166 -3.31 -3.28 -12.55
C LEU A 166 -2.55 -2.02 -12.10
N VAL A 167 -2.19 -1.93 -10.82
CA VAL A 167 -1.43 -0.79 -10.25
C VAL A 167 -0.10 -0.60 -10.98
N ARG A 168 0.62 -1.71 -11.22
CA ARG A 168 1.87 -1.69 -11.97
C ARG A 168 1.65 -1.21 -13.41
N GLY A 169 0.64 -1.73 -14.09
CA GLY A 169 0.31 -1.38 -15.48
C GLY A 169 0.00 0.12 -15.62
N ILE A 170 -0.77 0.68 -14.68
CA ILE A 170 -1.06 2.11 -14.64
C ILE A 170 0.22 2.92 -14.45
N ARG A 171 1.01 2.59 -13.41
CA ARG A 171 2.29 3.26 -13.17
C ARG A 171 3.20 3.19 -14.39
N ASP A 172 3.34 2.02 -15.00
CA ASP A 172 4.22 1.82 -16.14
C ASP A 172 3.69 2.53 -17.39
N PHE A 173 2.37 2.60 -17.59
CA PHE A 173 1.73 3.37 -18.65
C PHE A 173 2.02 4.88 -18.53
N ILE A 174 1.89 5.41 -17.31
CA ILE A 174 2.13 6.84 -17.03
C ILE A 174 3.62 7.17 -17.18
N ILE A 175 4.48 6.38 -16.55
CA ILE A 175 5.91 6.71 -16.38
C ILE A 175 6.76 6.31 -17.58
N HIS A 176 6.54 5.14 -18.18
CA HIS A 176 7.44 4.59 -19.21
C HIS A 176 7.00 4.90 -20.63
N ASN A 177 5.70 5.04 -20.88
CA ASN A 177 5.21 5.27 -22.23
C ASN A 177 5.03 6.76 -22.58
N GLY A 178 5.21 7.67 -21.61
CA GLY A 178 4.97 9.12 -21.81
C GLY A 178 3.53 9.44 -22.22
N LYS A 179 2.60 8.49 -22.04
CA LYS A 179 1.20 8.62 -22.42
C LYS A 179 0.48 9.33 -21.28
N GLN A 180 -0.21 10.42 -21.60
CA GLN A 180 -0.98 11.15 -20.60
C GLN A 180 -2.24 10.37 -20.25
N ILE A 181 -2.46 10.17 -18.95
CA ILE A 181 -3.77 9.77 -18.43
C ILE A 181 -4.80 10.79 -18.90
N SER A 182 -5.95 10.34 -19.42
CA SER A 182 -7.07 11.23 -19.64
C SER A 182 -7.70 11.56 -18.28
N LEU A 183 -7.57 12.82 -17.89
CA LEU A 183 -8.22 13.38 -16.71
C LEU A 183 -9.33 14.32 -17.17
N LEU A 184 -10.57 13.95 -16.88
CA LEU A 184 -11.74 14.79 -17.08
C LEU A 184 -12.17 15.36 -15.73
N SER A 185 -12.89 16.48 -15.72
CA SER A 185 -13.57 16.96 -14.53
C SER A 185 -15.00 17.33 -14.85
N ASP A 186 -15.88 17.11 -13.88
CA ASP A 186 -17.24 17.64 -13.88
C ASP A 186 -17.57 18.24 -12.51
N LYS A 187 -18.83 18.60 -12.29
CA LYS A 187 -19.31 19.19 -11.03
C LYS A 187 -19.13 18.27 -9.80
N ASN A 188 -18.94 16.97 -10.00
CA ASN A 188 -18.85 15.98 -8.93
C ASN A 188 -17.40 15.58 -8.61
N GLY A 189 -16.43 15.86 -9.49
CA GLY A 189 -15.04 15.49 -9.25
C GLY A 189 -14.21 15.32 -10.51
N TYR A 190 -13.01 14.79 -10.31
CA TYR A 190 -12.16 14.29 -11.38
C TYR A 190 -12.56 12.87 -11.78
N LYS A 191 -12.39 12.56 -13.07
CA LYS A 191 -12.58 11.25 -13.67
C LYS A 191 -11.32 10.82 -14.41
N ILE A 192 -10.91 9.58 -14.20
CA ILE A 192 -9.69 8.99 -14.74
C ILE A 192 -10.00 7.94 -15.80
N GLY A 193 -9.18 7.87 -16.85
CA GLY A 193 -9.29 6.86 -17.90
C GLY A 193 -8.43 7.21 -19.13
N PRO A 194 -8.82 6.74 -20.33
CA PRO A 194 -9.81 5.69 -20.55
C PRO A 194 -9.30 4.32 -20.07
N PHE A 195 -10.22 3.47 -19.60
CA PHE A 195 -9.93 2.08 -19.29
C PHE A 195 -10.46 1.15 -20.38
N ASP A 196 -9.74 0.06 -20.65
CA ASP A 196 -10.24 -1.08 -21.42
C ASP A 196 -11.19 -1.95 -20.59
N ASP A 197 -11.73 -3.01 -21.19
CA ASP A 197 -12.64 -3.94 -20.50
C ASP A 197 -11.98 -4.74 -19.36
N THR A 198 -10.66 -4.71 -19.25
CA THR A 198 -9.91 -5.32 -18.14
C THR A 198 -9.64 -4.34 -17.00
N GLY A 199 -9.99 -3.07 -17.17
CA GLY A 199 -9.72 -1.98 -16.23
C GLY A 199 -8.33 -1.36 -16.38
N ALA A 200 -7.53 -1.78 -17.37
CA ALA A 200 -6.22 -1.20 -17.64
C ALA A 200 -6.34 0.10 -18.45
N LEU A 201 -5.41 1.04 -18.26
CA LEU A 201 -5.38 2.27 -19.06
C LEU A 201 -5.12 1.92 -20.53
N SER A 202 -5.99 2.38 -21.41
CA SER A 202 -5.91 2.15 -22.86
C SER A 202 -5.56 3.44 -23.61
N GLU A 203 -5.01 3.29 -24.82
CA GLU A 203 -4.85 4.43 -25.71
C GLU A 203 -6.17 4.82 -26.35
N ASP A 204 -6.33 6.13 -26.56
CA ASP A 204 -7.42 6.71 -27.32
C ASP A 204 -7.47 6.13 -28.75
N THR A 205 -8.23 5.05 -28.92
CA THR A 205 -8.56 4.51 -30.25
C THR A 205 -9.95 5.03 -30.65
N LEU A 206 -10.09 5.44 -31.92
CA LEU A 206 -11.34 5.98 -32.46
C LEU A 206 -12.36 4.84 -32.64
N GLY A 207 -13.48 4.88 -31.91
CA GLY A 207 -14.64 3.99 -32.14
C GLY A 207 -15.00 3.02 -31.00
N GLU A 208 -14.25 2.99 -29.90
CA GLU A 208 -14.56 2.14 -28.74
C GLU A 208 -15.29 2.93 -27.64
N GLU A 209 -16.28 2.30 -26.98
CA GLU A 209 -16.94 2.87 -25.80
C GLU A 209 -15.95 2.92 -24.63
N ARG A 210 -15.49 4.12 -24.29
CA ARG A 210 -14.48 4.33 -23.25
C ARG A 210 -15.11 4.43 -21.87
N LYS A 211 -14.56 3.70 -20.90
CA LYS A 211 -14.93 3.83 -19.49
C LYS A 211 -14.00 4.82 -18.80
N HIS A 212 -14.60 5.82 -18.16
CA HIS A 212 -13.92 6.68 -17.20
C HIS A 212 -14.54 6.42 -15.83
N GLU A 213 -13.70 6.34 -14.81
CA GLU A 213 -14.15 6.13 -13.43
C GLU A 213 -13.91 7.37 -12.58
N ASP A 214 -14.74 7.56 -11.55
CA ASP A 214 -14.53 8.65 -10.59
C ASP A 214 -13.21 8.43 -9.84
N LEU A 215 -12.33 9.43 -9.87
CA LEU A 215 -10.94 9.28 -9.41
C LEU A 215 -10.86 8.91 -7.92
N ILE A 216 -11.64 9.58 -7.08
CA ILE A 216 -11.55 9.39 -5.63
C ILE A 216 -12.01 7.98 -5.21
N PRO A 217 -13.20 7.49 -5.62
CA PRO A 217 -13.57 6.09 -5.39
C PRO A 217 -12.55 5.10 -5.97
N TYR A 218 -12.02 5.37 -7.17
CA TYR A 218 -11.01 4.53 -7.80
C TYR A 218 -9.77 4.38 -6.92
N LEU A 219 -9.16 5.50 -6.50
CA LEU A 219 -7.97 5.48 -5.65
C LEU A 219 -8.24 4.85 -4.28
N SER A 220 -9.42 5.08 -3.71
CA SER A 220 -9.82 4.52 -2.41
C SER A 220 -9.90 3.00 -2.47
N GLU A 221 -10.53 2.43 -3.50
CA GLU A 221 -10.64 0.99 -3.68
C GLU A 221 -9.26 0.31 -3.76
N ARG A 222 -8.35 0.84 -4.59
CA ARG A 222 -7.01 0.24 -4.78
C ARG A 222 -6.16 0.36 -3.52
N THR A 223 -6.31 1.47 -2.81
CA THR A 223 -5.64 1.68 -1.51
C THR A 223 -6.16 0.72 -0.46
N ASN A 224 -7.48 0.54 -0.35
CA ASN A 224 -8.06 -0.44 0.58
C ASN A 224 -7.61 -1.86 0.27
N ARG A 225 -7.55 -2.27 -1.01
CA ARG A 225 -7.02 -3.58 -1.39
C ARG A 225 -5.56 -3.75 -0.98
N MET A 226 -4.73 -2.72 -1.16
CA MET A 226 -3.34 -2.72 -0.71
C MET A 226 -3.24 -2.82 0.82
N LEU A 227 -4.07 -2.08 1.56
CA LEU A 227 -4.08 -2.12 3.03
C LEU A 227 -4.50 -3.50 3.55
N VAL A 228 -5.57 -4.09 3.01
CA VAL A 228 -6.01 -5.46 3.36
C VAL A 228 -4.92 -6.49 3.07
N PHE A 229 -4.25 -6.39 1.94
CA PHE A 229 -3.09 -7.22 1.64
C PHE A 229 -1.99 -7.04 2.69
N GLY A 230 -1.70 -5.79 3.06
CA GLY A 230 -0.76 -5.45 4.14
C GLY A 230 -1.11 -6.07 5.49
N GLU A 231 -2.39 -6.01 5.90
CA GLU A 231 -2.85 -6.62 7.15
C GLU A 231 -2.58 -8.14 7.17
N ASN A 232 -2.98 -8.84 6.09
CA ASN A 232 -2.76 -10.28 5.97
C ASN A 232 -1.26 -10.65 5.95
N ILE A 233 -0.44 -9.84 5.27
CA ILE A 233 1.02 -10.01 5.30
C ILE A 233 1.57 -9.81 6.71
N GLY A 234 1.08 -8.81 7.44
CA GLY A 234 1.44 -8.55 8.82
C GLY A 234 1.16 -9.75 9.73
N GLU A 235 -0.03 -10.34 9.63
CA GLU A 235 -0.41 -11.53 10.41
C GLU A 235 0.48 -12.75 10.11
N ILE A 236 0.74 -13.02 8.82
CA ILE A 236 1.63 -14.10 8.40
C ILE A 236 3.05 -13.85 8.92
N LEU A 237 3.53 -12.62 8.82
CA LEU A 237 4.86 -12.22 9.27
C LEU A 237 5.02 -12.42 10.77
N ASP A 238 4.06 -11.96 11.58
CA ASP A 238 4.06 -12.12 13.03
C ASP A 238 4.10 -13.60 13.42
N ARG A 239 3.24 -14.41 12.82
CA ARG A 239 3.16 -15.85 13.08
C ARG A 239 4.46 -16.57 12.76
N GLU A 240 4.98 -16.42 11.55
CA GLU A 240 6.19 -17.14 11.13
C GLU A 240 7.43 -16.60 11.84
N PHE A 241 7.51 -15.30 12.10
CA PHE A 241 8.63 -14.74 12.86
C PHE A 241 8.67 -15.28 14.29
N ARG A 242 7.54 -15.29 15.02
CA ARG A 242 7.45 -15.91 16.36
C ARG A 242 7.88 -17.37 16.35
N ARG A 243 7.44 -18.11 15.33
CA ARG A 243 7.78 -19.54 15.15
C ARG A 243 9.29 -19.76 14.99
N HIS A 244 9.98 -18.86 14.32
CA HIS A 244 11.42 -19.00 14.03
C HIS A 244 12.33 -18.33 15.07
N HIS A 245 11.89 -17.26 15.72
CA HIS A 245 12.74 -16.40 16.54
C HIS A 245 12.34 -16.31 18.01
N GLY A 246 11.20 -16.90 18.39
CA GLY A 246 10.65 -16.85 19.75
C GLY A 246 9.50 -15.84 19.88
N ASP A 247 8.71 -16.03 20.93
CA ASP A 247 7.50 -15.25 21.17
C ASP A 247 7.80 -13.83 21.70
N TYR A 248 6.94 -12.85 21.38
CA TYR A 248 7.07 -11.46 21.84
C TYR A 248 5.70 -10.76 21.93
N PRO A 249 5.51 -9.76 22.81
CA PRO A 249 4.26 -9.02 22.85
C PRO A 249 4.11 -8.17 21.57
N LEU A 250 3.00 -8.34 20.83
CA LEU A 250 2.67 -7.44 19.72
C LEU A 250 2.09 -6.13 20.30
N LEU A 251 2.79 -5.02 20.10
CA LEU A 251 2.26 -3.68 20.35
C LEU A 251 1.72 -3.10 19.05
N LEU A 252 0.45 -2.73 19.07
CA LEU A 252 -0.16 -2.11 17.90
C LEU A 252 0.29 -0.66 17.78
N CYS A 253 0.56 -0.29 16.54
CA CYS A 253 1.02 1.03 16.14
C CYS A 253 -0.06 1.72 15.29
N ALA A 254 -0.13 3.03 15.40
CA ALA A 254 -1.01 3.86 14.60
C ALA A 254 -0.21 4.96 13.90
N LEU A 255 -0.53 5.21 12.64
CA LEU A 255 -0.07 6.39 11.94
C LEU A 255 -0.88 7.60 12.38
N GLU A 256 -0.18 8.70 12.62
CA GLU A 256 -0.74 9.97 13.09
C GLU A 256 -0.24 11.11 12.23
N GLY A 257 -1.05 12.16 12.14
CA GLY A 257 -0.65 13.38 11.43
C GLY A 257 -1.84 14.16 10.90
N GLU A 258 -1.62 15.40 10.49
CA GLU A 258 -2.72 16.26 10.00
C GLU A 258 -3.42 15.68 8.77
N CYS A 259 -2.72 14.90 7.94
CA CYS A 259 -3.26 14.23 6.75
C CYS A 259 -4.03 12.93 7.05
N ILE A 260 -3.88 12.34 8.24
CA ILE A 260 -4.45 11.01 8.51
C ILE A 260 -5.98 11.06 8.68
N PRO A 261 -6.58 12.02 9.41
CA PRO A 261 -8.03 12.03 9.59
C PRO A 261 -8.83 12.14 8.27
N SER A 262 -8.37 12.98 7.32
CA SER A 262 -8.98 13.08 5.99
C SER A 262 -8.78 11.79 5.21
N PHE A 263 -7.62 11.17 5.32
CA PHE A 263 -7.31 9.91 4.65
C PHE A 263 -8.16 8.75 5.17
N VAL A 264 -8.36 8.61 6.48
CA VAL A 264 -9.25 7.59 7.07
C VAL A 264 -10.68 7.74 6.54
N ARG A 265 -11.19 8.98 6.44
CA ARG A 265 -12.50 9.24 5.83
C ARG A 265 -12.54 8.89 4.34
N PHE A 266 -11.49 9.21 3.60
CA PHE A 266 -11.34 8.85 2.19
C PHE A 266 -11.36 7.32 1.96
N LEU A 267 -10.77 6.56 2.88
CA LEU A 267 -10.77 5.10 2.81
C LEU A 267 -12.13 4.49 3.17
N GLY A 268 -13.00 5.22 3.87
CA GLY A 268 -14.32 4.73 4.26
C GLY A 268 -14.30 3.58 5.28
N ILE A 269 -13.18 3.42 6.02
CA ILE A 269 -12.95 2.28 6.92
C ILE A 269 -13.95 2.26 8.09
N ASN A 270 -14.42 3.44 8.53
CA ASN A 270 -15.30 3.57 9.69
C ASN A 270 -16.78 3.82 9.34
N SER A 271 -17.13 3.92 8.05
CA SER A 271 -18.52 4.11 7.61
C SER A 271 -19.37 2.84 7.60
N SER A 272 -18.77 1.66 7.78
CA SER A 272 -19.45 0.36 7.81
C SER A 272 -19.99 -0.05 9.19
N THR A 273 -19.87 0.80 10.22
CA THR A 273 -20.37 0.54 11.59
C THR A 273 -21.60 1.38 11.96
N SER A 274 -22.20 2.06 10.99
CA SER A 274 -23.37 2.93 11.15
C SER A 274 -24.55 2.51 10.28
N GLU A 275 -24.92 1.23 10.34
CA GLU A 275 -26.27 0.75 10.02
C GLU A 275 -26.93 0.13 11.25
#